data_AF-A0A7R8UYD8-F1
#
_entry.id   AF-A0A7R8UYD8-F1
#
_cell.length_a   1.000
_cell.length_b   1.000
_cell.length_c   1.000
_cell.angle_alpha   90.00
_cell.angle_beta   90.00
_cell.angle_gamma   90.00
#
_symmetry.space_group_name_H-M   'P 1'
#
loop_
_entity.id
_entity.type
_entity.pdbx_description
1 polymer ?
#
loop_
_entity_poly.entity_id
_entity_poly.type
_entity_poly.pdbx_seq_one_letter_code
_entity_poly.pdbx_strand_id
1 'polypeptide(L)'
;MVFITALRQASKRVPMIKFRKGGPVMSASAGSQPQAAGSPAHAGGSIPGVAIEDWQLPPRYQRKPIDPVEMEYINNGGPPA
;
A
#
# COMPACT_ATOMS: atom_id res chain seq x y z
N MET A 1 40.02 -8.61 -6.74
CA MET A 1 39.15 -9.80 -6.58
C MET A 1 37.98 -9.55 -5.62
N VAL A 2 37.31 -8.38 -5.70
CA VAL A 2 36.16 -8.04 -4.83
C VAL A 2 34.94 -7.71 -5.68
N PHE A 3 35.17 -7.01 -6.80
CA PHE A 3 34.14 -6.70 -7.80
C PHE A 3 33.49 -7.94 -8.44
N ILE A 4 34.27 -9.01 -8.70
CA ILE A 4 33.74 -10.25 -9.30
C ILE A 4 32.76 -10.95 -8.34
N THR A 5 33.07 -10.93 -7.04
CA THR A 5 32.25 -11.55 -5.98
C THR A 5 30.94 -10.78 -5.79
N ALA A 6 30.99 -9.45 -5.84
CA ALA A 6 29.82 -8.59 -5.75
C ALA A 6 28.88 -8.77 -6.95
N LEU A 7 29.41 -8.84 -8.19
CA LEU A 7 28.59 -9.09 -9.38
C LEU A 7 27.90 -10.47 -9.34
N ARG A 8 28.61 -11.49 -8.84
CA ARG A 8 28.10 -12.87 -8.73
C ARG A 8 27.05 -13.03 -7.61
N GLN A 9 27.05 -12.16 -6.61
CA GLN A 9 25.98 -12.06 -5.61
C GLN A 9 24.77 -11.28 -6.13
N ALA A 10 24.99 -10.23 -6.92
CA ALA A 10 23.92 -9.45 -7.54
C ALA A 10 23.08 -10.30 -8.53
N SER A 11 23.71 -11.18 -9.31
CA SER A 11 22.99 -12.06 -10.25
C SER A 11 22.09 -13.11 -9.59
N LYS A 12 22.26 -13.39 -8.28
CA LYS A 12 21.35 -14.25 -7.49
C LYS A 12 20.11 -13.49 -7.00
N ARG A 13 20.20 -12.16 -6.91
CA ARG A 13 19.10 -11.29 -6.43
C ARG A 13 18.24 -10.72 -7.55
N VAL A 14 18.69 -10.77 -8.79
CA VAL A 14 17.89 -10.34 -9.95
C VAL A 14 17.19 -11.56 -10.54
N PRO A 15 15.88 -11.77 -10.29
CA PRO A 15 15.18 -12.91 -10.85
C PRO A 15 15.13 -12.78 -12.38
N MET A 16 15.77 -13.71 -13.09
CA MET A 16 15.70 -13.76 -14.54
C MET A 16 14.36 -14.36 -14.99
N ILE A 17 13.74 -13.70 -15.97
CA ILE A 17 12.51 -14.19 -16.59
C ILE A 17 12.82 -15.51 -17.33
N LYS A 18 12.09 -16.58 -16.99
CA LYS A 18 12.19 -17.87 -17.67
C LYS A 18 10.99 -18.06 -18.58
N PHE A 19 11.21 -17.99 -19.89
CA PHE A 19 10.15 -18.29 -20.84
C PHE A 19 9.86 -19.80 -20.84
N ARG A 20 8.57 -20.15 -20.77
CA ARG A 20 8.16 -21.53 -20.98
C ARG A 20 8.37 -21.89 -22.44
N LYS A 21 9.08 -22.99 -22.72
CA LYS A 21 9.20 -23.52 -24.08
C LYS A 21 7.81 -23.93 -24.55
N GLY A 22 7.34 -23.28 -25.63
CA GLY A 22 5.98 -23.44 -26.17
C GLY A 22 4.94 -22.43 -25.68
N GLY A 23 5.34 -21.35 -24.99
CA GLY A 23 4.43 -20.26 -24.66
C GLY A 23 3.84 -19.56 -25.90
N PRO A 24 2.63 -19.00 -25.82
CA PRO A 24 1.94 -18.45 -26.98
C PRO A 24 2.71 -17.26 -27.54
N VAL A 25 2.97 -17.27 -28.85
CA VAL A 25 3.46 -16.11 -29.58
C VAL A 25 2.37 -15.04 -29.62
N MET A 26 2.31 -14.24 -28.57
CA MET A 26 1.42 -13.09 -28.53
C MET A 26 1.97 -12.06 -29.52
N SER A 27 1.43 -12.07 -30.74
CA SER A 27 1.54 -10.93 -31.65
C SER A 27 0.96 -9.73 -30.93
N ALA A 28 1.78 -8.72 -30.68
CA ALA A 28 1.39 -7.53 -29.95
C ALA A 28 0.24 -6.84 -30.68
N SER A 29 -0.96 -6.91 -30.10
CA SER A 29 -2.05 -6.00 -30.42
C SER A 29 -2.85 -5.76 -29.15
N ALA A 30 -3.24 -4.50 -29.01
CA ALA A 30 -3.78 -3.85 -27.82
C ALA A 30 -5.00 -4.56 -27.24
N GLY A 31 -5.20 -4.44 -25.92
CA GLY A 31 -6.50 -4.75 -25.33
C GLY A 31 -6.47 -5.15 -23.86
N SER A 32 -6.65 -4.15 -23.01
CA SER A 32 -7.50 -4.16 -21.80
C SER A 32 -7.86 -5.47 -21.08
N GLN A 33 -7.49 -5.47 -19.79
CA GLN A 33 -8.19 -6.01 -18.61
C GLN A 33 -8.18 -7.53 -18.32
N PRO A 34 -7.78 -7.93 -17.09
CA PRO A 34 -8.22 -9.18 -16.48
C PRO A 34 -9.61 -9.02 -15.85
N GLN A 35 -10.53 -9.88 -16.28
CA GLN A 35 -11.85 -10.12 -15.72
C GLN A 35 -11.71 -10.95 -14.42
N ALA A 36 -12.36 -10.48 -13.35
CA ALA A 36 -12.30 -11.03 -12.00
C ALA A 36 -13.21 -12.25 -11.79
N ALA A 37 -12.80 -13.18 -10.93
CA ALA A 37 -13.70 -14.09 -10.23
C ALA A 37 -13.21 -14.31 -8.79
N GLY A 38 -13.88 -13.65 -7.83
CA GLY A 38 -13.66 -13.80 -6.40
C GLY A 38 -14.30 -12.66 -5.60
N SER A 39 -15.42 -12.93 -4.94
CA SER A 39 -16.11 -12.00 -4.02
C SER A 39 -15.28 -11.69 -2.77
N PRO A 40 -15.56 -10.57 -2.07
CA PRO A 40 -14.58 -9.53 -1.82
C PRO A 40 -13.56 -9.96 -0.76
N ALA A 41 -12.28 -9.99 -1.15
CA ALA A 41 -11.26 -9.69 -0.17
C ALA A 41 -11.58 -8.28 0.34
N HIS A 42 -11.80 -8.13 1.65
CA HIS A 42 -11.63 -6.81 2.26
C HIS A 42 -10.18 -6.44 1.96
N ALA A 43 -10.00 -5.62 0.94
CA ALA A 43 -8.72 -5.06 0.55
C ALA A 43 -8.33 -4.07 1.65
N GLY A 44 -7.87 -4.59 2.78
CA GLY A 44 -7.16 -3.85 3.82
C GLY A 44 -5.73 -3.56 3.38
N GLY A 45 -5.56 -3.16 2.13
CA GLY A 45 -4.33 -2.57 1.64
C GLY A 45 -4.50 -1.06 1.74
N SER A 46 -3.59 -0.38 2.43
CA SER A 46 -3.43 1.07 2.29
C SER A 46 -3.11 1.33 0.81
N ILE A 47 -4.14 1.69 0.04
CA ILE A 47 -3.95 2.18 -1.32
C ILE A 47 -3.23 3.52 -1.16
N PRO A 48 -2.08 3.75 -1.80
CA PRO A 48 -1.49 5.09 -1.87
C PRO A 48 -2.44 5.95 -2.71
N GLY A 49 -3.43 6.51 -2.02
CA GLY A 49 -4.56 7.24 -2.56
C GLY A 49 -5.01 8.25 -1.53
N VAL A 50 -5.77 9.23 -2.02
CA VAL A 50 -6.28 10.41 -1.30
C VAL A 50 -6.61 10.10 0.15
N ALA A 51 -6.17 10.97 1.07
CA ALA A 51 -6.45 10.84 2.49
C ALA A 51 -7.96 10.67 2.70
N ILE A 52 -8.32 9.71 3.55
CA ILE A 52 -9.71 9.47 3.92
C ILE A 52 -10.11 10.54 4.92
N GLU A 53 -11.19 11.25 4.62
CA GLU A 53 -11.73 12.30 5.49
C GLU A 53 -12.56 11.70 6.63
N ASP A 54 -12.68 12.41 7.76
CA ASP A 54 -13.36 11.92 8.98
C ASP A 54 -14.81 11.45 8.74
N TRP A 55 -15.53 12.08 7.80
CA TRP A 55 -16.90 11.69 7.46
C TRP A 55 -16.98 10.39 6.65
N GLN A 56 -15.87 9.97 6.03
CA GLN A 56 -15.75 8.69 5.33
C GLN A 56 -15.35 7.55 6.29
N LEU A 57 -14.88 7.87 7.50
CA LEU A 57 -14.46 6.87 8.46
C LEU A 57 -15.67 6.10 9.02
N PRO A 58 -15.59 4.75 9.09
CA PRO A 58 -16.56 3.96 9.83
C PRO A 58 -16.74 4.44 11.27
N PRO A 59 -17.94 4.32 11.88
CA PRO A 59 -18.22 4.88 13.20
C PRO A 59 -17.24 4.47 14.31
N ARG A 60 -16.69 3.25 14.24
CA ARG A 60 -15.71 2.74 15.21
C ARG A 60 -14.36 3.45 15.20
N TYR A 61 -14.03 4.17 14.13
CA TYR A 61 -12.77 4.92 13.97
C TYR A 61 -12.99 6.43 13.99
N GLN A 62 -14.24 6.90 14.11
CA GLN A 62 -14.50 8.33 14.22
C GLN A 62 -13.89 8.90 15.50
N ARG A 63 -13.34 10.10 15.38
CA ARG A 63 -12.78 10.82 16.53
C ARG A 63 -13.93 11.19 17.47
N LYS A 64 -13.65 11.14 18.77
CA LYS A 64 -14.62 11.63 19.77
C LYS A 64 -14.72 13.16 19.67
N PRO A 65 -15.91 13.74 19.91
CA PRO A 65 -16.03 15.19 20.09
C PRO A 65 -15.08 15.66 21.20
N ILE A 66 -14.46 16.82 21.00
CA ILE A 66 -13.55 17.43 21.99
C ILE A 66 -14.38 17.96 23.16
N ASP A 67 -14.00 17.56 24.37
CA ASP A 67 -14.61 18.06 25.60
C ASP A 67 -14.05 19.47 25.95
N PRO A 68 -14.85 20.40 26.52
CA PRO A 68 -14.35 21.69 26.98
C PRO A 68 -13.10 21.62 27.89
N VAL A 69 -13.00 20.64 28.77
CA VAL A 69 -11.79 20.48 29.60
C VAL A 69 -10.59 20.12 28.74
N GLU A 70 -10.73 19.17 27.82
CA GLU A 70 -9.68 18.82 26.86
C GLU A 70 -9.26 20.04 26.02
N MET A 71 -10.23 20.88 25.63
CA MET A 71 -9.97 22.10 24.87
C MET A 71 -9.11 23.09 25.66
N GLU A 72 -9.41 23.29 26.94
CA GLU A 72 -8.58 24.11 27.84
C GLU A 72 -7.17 23.53 27.99
N TYR A 73 -7.05 22.22 28.17
CA TYR A 73 -5.75 21.54 28.27
C TYR A 73 -4.92 21.67 26.97
N ILE A 74 -5.56 21.58 25.80
CA ILE A 74 -4.90 21.78 24.51
C ILE A 74 -4.43 23.23 24.38
N ASN A 75 -5.28 24.20 24.74
CA ASN A 75 -4.95 25.62 24.65
C ASN A 75 -3.85 26.03 25.63
N ASN A 76 -3.86 25.46 26.84
CA ASN A 76 -2.88 25.75 27.89
C ASN A 76 -1.58 24.93 27.75
N GLY A 77 -1.53 23.96 26.83
CA GLY A 77 -0.36 23.11 26.60
C GLY A 77 -0.12 22.06 27.70
N GLY A 78 -1.10 21.82 28.57
CA GLY A 78 -0.99 20.89 29.69
C GLY A 78 -1.83 21.29 30.90
N PRO A 79 -1.76 20.50 31.99
CA PRO A 79 -2.40 20.85 33.26
C PRO A 79 -1.82 22.17 33.83
N PRO A 80 -2.62 22.95 34.59
CA PRO A 80 -2.10 24.10 35.31
C PRO A 80 -0.99 23.66 36.28
N ALA A 81 0.14 24.37 36.26
CA ALA A 81 1.26 24.19 37.18
C ALA A 81 0.96 24.76 38.57
#